data_AF-D3L9K0-F1
#
_entry.id   AF-D3L9K0-F1
#
_cell.length_a   1.000
_cell.length_b   1.000
_cell.length_c   1.000
_cell.angle_alpha   90.00
_cell.angle_beta   90.00
_cell.angle_gamma   90.00
#
_symmetry.space_group_name_H-M   'P 1'
#
loop_
_entity.id
_entity.type
_entity.pdbx_description
1 polymer ?
#
loop_
_entity_poly.entity_id
_entity_poly.type
_entity_poly.pdbx_seq_one_letter_code
_entity_poly.pdbx_strand_id
1 'polypeptide(L)'
;MPATMTVMRQVVAWLEELQVPIYDEEHNSGIVKTIVVREAAATGEIQLVFITNTPKLPKKHQLLMKIAEKLPMVVSVMQNINAGKTSLIWGDQTTLLAGKPTITEELDGLVFDLSARAFFQLVDCKINP
;
A
#
# COMPACT_ATOMS: atom_id res chain seq x y z
N MET A 1 6.67 -8.84 -16.52
CA MET A 1 6.96 -7.85 -15.46
C MET A 1 5.97 -8.12 -14.34
N PRO A 2 6.42 -8.24 -13.08
CA PRO A 2 5.51 -8.52 -11.97
C PRO A 2 4.49 -7.38 -11.80
N ALA A 3 3.22 -7.72 -11.52
CA ALA A 3 2.09 -6.78 -11.48
C ALA A 3 2.31 -5.64 -10.48
N THR A 4 2.96 -5.95 -9.35
CA THR A 4 3.38 -5.00 -8.31
C THR A 4 4.24 -3.85 -8.85
N MET A 5 5.21 -4.12 -9.72
CA MET A 5 6.08 -3.08 -10.29
C MET A 5 5.31 -2.13 -11.22
N THR A 6 4.37 -2.66 -11.99
CA THR A 6 3.50 -1.86 -12.87
C THR A 6 2.64 -0.91 -12.04
N VAL A 7 2.01 -1.42 -10.98
CA VAL A 7 1.21 -0.60 -10.05
C VAL A 7 2.07 0.48 -9.41
N MET A 8 3.22 0.12 -8.85
CA MET A 8 4.12 1.08 -8.18
C MET A 8 4.52 2.22 -9.12
N ARG A 9 5.01 1.89 -10.32
CA ARG A 9 5.45 2.90 -11.30
C ARG A 9 4.31 3.84 -11.70
N GLN A 10 3.14 3.28 -11.93
CA GLN A 10 1.99 4.07 -12.36
C GLN A 10 1.50 5.00 -11.24
N VAL A 11 1.47 4.53 -10.00
CA VAL A 11 1.10 5.34 -8.83
C VAL A 11 2.11 6.47 -8.60
N VAL A 12 3.41 6.18 -8.70
CA VAL A 12 4.46 7.23 -8.60
C VAL A 12 4.27 8.30 -9.67
N ALA A 13 4.05 7.90 -10.92
CA ALA A 13 3.81 8.84 -12.02
C ALA A 13 2.56 9.72 -11.76
N TRP A 14 1.50 9.19 -11.17
CA TRP A 14 0.33 9.99 -10.81
C TRP A 14 0.56 10.90 -9.60
N LEU A 15 1.38 10.50 -8.64
CA LEU A 15 1.75 11.39 -7.53
C LEU A 15 2.52 12.61 -8.04
N GLU A 16 3.42 12.41 -9.01
CA GLU A 16 4.14 13.48 -9.71
C GLU A 16 3.18 14.36 -10.53
N GLU A 17 2.32 13.75 -11.34
CA GLU A 17 1.31 14.45 -12.17
C GLU A 17 0.38 15.33 -11.31
N LEU A 18 -0.06 14.80 -10.17
CA LEU A 18 -0.96 15.48 -9.24
C LEU A 18 -0.23 16.45 -8.29
N GLN A 19 1.10 16.56 -8.41
CA GLN A 19 1.98 17.37 -7.57
C GLN A 19 1.78 17.09 -6.07
N VAL A 20 1.61 15.81 -5.72
CA VAL A 20 1.50 15.40 -4.32
C VAL A 20 2.88 15.52 -3.67
N PRO A 21 3.02 16.25 -2.54
CA PRO A 21 4.31 16.42 -1.89
C PRO A 21 4.90 15.08 -1.42
N ILE A 22 6.00 14.67 -2.04
CA ILE A 22 6.83 13.56 -1.57
C ILE A 22 7.61 14.01 -0.34
N TYR A 23 7.81 13.10 0.60
CA TYR A 23 8.51 13.39 1.83
C TYR A 23 10.01 13.54 1.58
N ASP A 24 10.56 14.63 2.10
CA ASP A 24 11.98 14.95 2.14
C ASP A 24 12.48 14.72 3.57
N GLU A 25 13.40 13.75 3.73
CA GLU A 25 13.96 13.38 5.03
C GLU A 25 14.90 14.45 5.61
N GLU A 26 15.62 15.18 4.75
CA GLU A 26 16.56 16.23 5.15
C GLU A 26 15.80 17.40 5.76
N HIS A 27 14.75 17.84 5.07
CA HIS A 27 13.89 18.96 5.49
C HIS A 27 12.74 18.54 6.40
N ASN A 28 12.56 17.23 6.64
CA ASN A 28 11.47 16.66 7.44
C ASN A 28 10.08 17.18 7.01
N SER A 29 9.89 17.33 5.70
CA SER A 29 8.75 18.01 5.10
C SER A 29 8.15 17.15 3.98
N GLY A 30 6.91 17.45 3.58
CA GLY A 30 6.18 16.63 2.60
C GLY A 30 5.26 15.60 3.25
N ILE A 31 4.59 14.80 2.41
CA ILE A 31 3.42 14.01 2.82
C ILE A 31 3.64 12.52 2.60
N VAL A 32 3.94 12.08 1.38
CA VAL A 32 4.08 10.64 1.08
C VAL A 32 5.51 10.19 1.36
N LYS A 33 5.70 9.32 2.34
CA LYS A 33 7.00 8.76 2.74
C LYS A 33 7.35 7.51 1.94
N THR A 34 6.40 6.59 1.85
CA THR A 34 6.63 5.27 1.26
C THR A 34 5.33 4.74 0.68
N ILE A 35 5.45 3.95 -0.37
CA ILE A 35 4.34 3.21 -0.98
C ILE A 35 4.64 1.73 -0.82
N VAL A 36 3.71 1.00 -0.24
CA VAL A 36 3.79 -0.46 -0.13
C VAL A 36 2.78 -1.05 -1.08
N VAL A 37 3.21 -1.97 -1.93
CA VAL A 37 2.35 -2.74 -2.84
C VAL A 37 2.51 -4.21 -2.47
N ARG A 38 1.39 -4.85 -2.12
CA ARG A 38 1.33 -6.28 -1.85
C ARG A 38 0.39 -6.93 -2.85
N GLU A 39 0.80 -8.08 -3.37
CA GLU A 39 -0.01 -8.93 -4.24
C GLU A 39 -0.28 -10.23 -3.46
N ALA A 40 -1.54 -10.64 -3.36
CA ALA A 40 -1.90 -11.95 -2.82
C ALA A 40 -1.56 -13.02 -3.85
N ALA A 41 -0.76 -14.01 -3.46
CA ALA A 41 -0.23 -14.99 -4.41
C ALA A 41 -1.34 -15.86 -5.05
N ALA A 42 -2.40 -16.15 -4.28
CA ALA A 42 -3.49 -17.02 -4.72
C ALA A 42 -4.50 -16.32 -5.63
N THR A 43 -4.88 -15.08 -5.31
CA THR A 43 -5.98 -14.36 -5.98
C THR A 43 -5.50 -13.32 -7.00
N GLY A 44 -4.22 -12.91 -6.92
CA GLY A 44 -3.68 -11.79 -7.69
C GLY A 44 -4.24 -10.43 -7.26
N GLU A 45 -5.01 -10.38 -6.18
CA GLU A 45 -5.52 -9.12 -5.61
C GLU A 45 -4.36 -8.27 -5.09
N ILE A 46 -4.39 -6.97 -5.38
CA ILE A 46 -3.37 -6.03 -4.95
C ILE A 46 -3.89 -5.12 -3.83
N GLN A 47 -3.09 -5.00 -2.76
CA GLN A 47 -3.24 -4.01 -1.71
C GLN A 47 -2.17 -2.93 -1.86
N LEU A 48 -2.62 -1.68 -1.94
CA LEU A 48 -1.80 -0.49 -2.01
C LEU A 48 -1.88 0.26 -0.69
N VAL A 49 -0.74 0.56 -0.07
CA VAL A 49 -0.69 1.31 1.19
C VAL A 49 0.21 2.54 1.04
N PHE A 50 -0.37 3.71 1.30
CA PHE A 50 0.37 4.96 1.37
C PHE A 50 0.81 5.21 2.81
N ILE A 51 2.12 5.23 3.05
CA ILE A 51 2.69 5.68 4.32
C ILE A 51 2.86 7.20 4.23
N THR A 52 2.17 7.95 5.09
CA THR A 52 2.13 9.40 5.04
C THR A 52 2.55 10.04 6.36
N ASN A 53 3.24 11.18 6.29
CA ASN A 53 3.61 11.97 7.46
C ASN A 53 2.41 12.66 8.14
N THR A 54 1.33 12.91 7.37
CA THR A 54 0.13 13.60 7.88
C THR A 54 -1.13 12.85 7.46
N PRO A 55 -2.25 13.01 8.20
CA PRO A 55 -3.53 12.41 7.81
C PRO A 55 -4.07 12.94 6.48
N LYS A 56 -3.69 14.16 6.08
CA LYS A 56 -4.21 14.81 4.89
C LYS A 56 -3.40 14.39 3.67
N LEU A 57 -4.02 13.59 2.79
CA LEU A 57 -3.49 13.27 1.46
C LEU A 57 -4.08 14.23 0.41
N PRO A 58 -3.31 15.16 -0.17
CA PRO A 58 -3.79 16.06 -1.22
C PRO A 58 -4.21 15.28 -2.45
N LYS A 59 -5.22 15.79 -3.17
CA LYS A 59 -5.73 15.19 -4.41
C LYS A 59 -6.14 13.71 -4.28
N LYS A 60 -6.36 13.23 -3.05
CA LYS A 60 -6.76 11.84 -2.74
C LYS A 60 -7.87 11.34 -3.65
N HIS A 61 -8.94 12.11 -3.82
CA HIS A 61 -10.08 11.68 -4.64
C HIS A 61 -9.69 11.45 -6.12
N GLN A 62 -8.89 12.33 -6.72
CA GLN A 62 -8.42 12.19 -8.10
C GLN A 62 -7.49 10.98 -8.26
N LEU A 63 -6.59 10.77 -7.28
CA LEU A 63 -5.71 9.62 -7.25
C LEU A 63 -6.50 8.30 -7.16
N LEU A 64 -7.49 8.23 -6.26
CA LEU A 64 -8.34 7.04 -6.09
C LEU A 64 -9.17 6.73 -7.34
N MET A 65 -9.70 7.75 -8.03
CA MET A 65 -10.39 7.54 -9.31
C MET A 65 -9.47 6.96 -10.38
N LYS A 66 -8.27 7.52 -10.55
CA LYS A 66 -7.27 6.98 -11.50
C LYS A 66 -6.90 5.53 -11.18
N ILE A 67 -6.70 5.20 -9.89
CA ILE A 67 -6.42 3.82 -9.46
C ILE A 67 -7.60 2.91 -9.84
N ALA A 68 -8.83 3.28 -9.49
CA ALA A 68 -10.01 2.46 -9.77
C ALA A 68 -10.23 2.23 -11.28
N GLU A 69 -9.98 3.24 -12.11
CA GLU A 69 -10.18 3.17 -13.56
C GLU A 69 -9.08 2.41 -14.30
N LYS A 70 -7.82 2.54 -13.88
CA LYS A 70 -6.67 2.05 -14.63
C LYS A 70 -6.03 0.80 -14.03
N LEU A 71 -6.26 0.53 -12.75
CA LEU A 71 -5.68 -0.58 -12.00
C LEU A 71 -6.77 -1.38 -11.28
N PRO A 72 -7.68 -2.06 -12.01
CA PRO A 72 -8.80 -2.78 -11.41
C PRO A 72 -8.37 -3.96 -10.52
N MET A 73 -7.12 -4.42 -10.62
CA MET A 73 -6.55 -5.42 -9.72
C MET A 73 -6.26 -4.88 -8.30
N VAL A 74 -6.20 -3.56 -8.12
CA VAL A 74 -6.01 -2.92 -6.82
C VAL A 74 -7.35 -2.86 -6.10
N VAL A 75 -7.60 -3.85 -5.25
CA VAL A 75 -8.88 -4.02 -4.54
C VAL A 75 -8.89 -3.37 -3.16
N SER A 76 -7.73 -3.01 -2.62
CA SER A 76 -7.57 -2.43 -1.28
C SER A 76 -6.60 -1.25 -1.34
N VAL A 77 -7.07 -0.05 -0.99
CA VAL A 77 -6.23 1.16 -0.88
C VAL A 77 -6.29 1.69 0.54
N MET A 78 -5.15 1.71 1.22
CA MET A 78 -5.02 2.06 2.63
C MET A 78 -4.06 3.24 2.80
N GLN A 79 -4.24 3.98 3.89
CA GLN A 79 -3.31 5.01 4.32
C GLN A 79 -2.86 4.72 5.75
N ASN A 80 -1.54 4.66 5.96
CA ASN A 80 -0.96 4.56 7.29
C ASN A 80 -0.25 5.89 7.63
N ILE A 81 -0.55 6.43 8.80
CA ILE A 81 -0.03 7.72 9.24
C ILE A 81 1.18 7.47 10.13
N ASN A 82 2.35 7.87 9.66
CA ASN A 82 3.61 7.80 10.37
C ASN A 82 4.13 9.23 10.57
N ALA A 83 3.69 9.89 11.64
CA ALA A 83 4.12 11.24 11.94
C ALA A 83 5.52 11.27 12.57
N GLY A 84 6.38 12.18 12.12
CA GLY A 84 7.69 12.43 12.73
C GLY A 84 8.83 11.55 12.21
N LYS A 85 9.95 11.54 12.94
CA LYS A 85 11.16 10.77 12.60
C LYS A 85 11.22 9.49 13.42
N THR A 86 10.69 8.41 12.88
CA THR A 86 10.82 7.06 13.46
C THR A 86 11.48 6.14 12.44
N SER A 87 12.28 5.19 12.93
CA SER A 87 12.89 4.14 12.10
C SER A 87 11.87 3.09 11.65
N LEU A 88 10.67 3.08 12.23
CA LEU A 88 9.59 2.19 11.83
C LEU A 88 8.86 2.76 10.61
N ILE A 89 8.65 1.93 9.60
CA ILE A 89 7.87 2.29 8.40
C ILE A 89 6.39 2.48 8.78
N TRP A 90 5.87 1.63 9.65
CA TRP A 90 4.47 1.68 10.10
C TRP A 90 4.28 2.66 11.25
N GLY A 91 3.39 3.62 11.08
CA GLY A 91 2.90 4.46 12.16
C GLY A 91 1.74 3.81 12.92
N ASP A 92 1.07 4.57 13.78
CA ASP A 92 0.06 4.09 14.75
C ASP A 92 -1.33 3.90 14.14
N GLN A 93 -1.67 4.69 13.12
CA GLN A 93 -3.03 4.73 12.56
C GLN A 93 -3.06 4.27 11.11
N THR A 94 -4.00 3.38 10.79
CA THR A 94 -4.27 2.93 9.42
C THR A 94 -5.74 3.15 9.10
N THR A 95 -6.01 3.75 7.94
CA THR A 95 -7.37 4.06 7.47
C THR A 95 -7.60 3.49 6.07
N LEU A 96 -8.80 2.99 5.82
CA LEU A 96 -9.24 2.56 4.50
C LEU A 96 -9.57 3.79 3.66
N LEU A 97 -8.98 3.89 2.46
CA LEU A 97 -9.27 4.96 1.52
C LEU A 97 -10.28 4.52 0.46
N ALA A 98 -10.15 3.29 -0.07
CA ALA A 98 -11.05 2.73 -1.06
C ALA A 98 -10.96 1.20 -1.10
N GLY A 99 -12.07 0.56 -1.50
CA GLY A 99 -12.14 -0.89 -1.69
C GLY A 99 -12.28 -1.66 -0.38
N LYS A 100 -11.57 -2.79 -0.27
CA LYS A 100 -11.62 -3.71 0.87
C LYS A 100 -10.57 -3.34 1.93
N PRO A 101 -10.83 -3.57 3.23
CA PRO A 101 -9.84 -3.36 4.30
C PRO A 101 -8.72 -4.42 4.31
N THR A 102 -8.95 -5.57 3.68
CA THR A 102 -8.05 -6.71 3.61
C THR A 102 -8.03 -7.28 2.18
N ILE A 103 -6.97 -8.00 1.84
CA ILE A 103 -6.93 -8.86 0.65
C ILE A 103 -7.02 -10.31 1.08
N THR A 104 -7.59 -11.15 0.23
CA THR A 104 -7.77 -12.56 0.53
C THR A 104 -6.62 -13.38 -0.06
N GLU A 105 -5.96 -14.19 0.77
CA GLU A 105 -4.88 -15.09 0.39
C GLU A 105 -5.28 -16.53 0.73
N GLU A 106 -4.88 -17.48 -0.12
CA GLU A 106 -5.11 -18.91 0.09
C GLU A 106 -3.76 -19.60 0.31
N LEU A 107 -3.65 -20.34 1.41
CA LEU A 107 -2.48 -21.14 1.75
C LEU A 107 -2.95 -22.54 2.16
N ASP A 108 -2.51 -23.56 1.42
CA ASP A 108 -2.90 -24.96 1.64
C ASP A 108 -4.42 -25.20 1.78
N GLY A 109 -5.23 -24.50 0.96
CA GLY A 109 -6.69 -24.63 0.96
C GLY A 109 -7.41 -23.87 2.08
N LEU A 110 -6.68 -23.10 2.89
CA LEU A 110 -7.24 -22.21 3.92
C LEU A 110 -7.21 -20.75 3.45
N VAL A 111 -8.32 -20.06 3.65
CA VAL A 111 -8.53 -18.67 3.23
C VAL A 111 -8.22 -17.72 4.40
N PHE A 112 -7.31 -16.78 4.17
CA PHE A 112 -6.86 -15.79 5.16
C PHE A 112 -7.10 -14.37 4.65
N ASP A 113 -7.57 -13.49 5.55
CA ASP A 113 -7.67 -12.05 5.29
C ASP A 113 -6.41 -11.33 5.76
N LEU A 114 -5.65 -10.78 4.81
CA LEU A 114 -4.44 -10.00 5.10
C LEU A 114 -4.78 -8.51 5.24
N SER A 115 -4.65 -8.01 6.46
CA SER A 115 -4.71 -6.57 6.74
C SER A 115 -3.40 -5.87 6.37
N ALA A 116 -3.49 -4.57 6.07
CA ALA A 116 -2.33 -3.77 5.69
C ALA A 116 -1.15 -3.82 6.68
N ARG A 117 -1.43 -3.99 7.97
CA ARG A 117 -0.41 -4.08 9.03
C ARG A 117 0.04 -5.53 9.30
N ALA A 118 -0.68 -6.53 8.82
CA ALA A 118 -0.31 -7.92 9.02
C ALA A 118 1.05 -8.18 8.36
N PHE A 119 2.07 -8.36 9.18
CA PHE A 119 3.39 -8.75 8.75
C PHE A 119 3.33 -10.24 8.45
N PHE A 120 3.08 -10.60 7.19
CA PHE A 120 3.25 -11.99 6.76
C PHE A 120 4.76 -12.17 6.54
N GLN A 121 5.45 -12.74 7.53
CA GLN A 121 6.77 -13.29 7.24
C GLN A 121 6.56 -14.42 6.24
N LEU A 122 7.26 -14.37 5.11
CA LEU A 122 7.51 -15.53 4.27
C LEU A 122 8.35 -16.52 5.10
N VAL A 123 7.75 -17.15 6.09
CA VAL A 123 8.25 -18.42 6.57
C VAL A 123 7.80 -19.38 5.49
N ASP A 124 8.65 -19.51 4.47
CA ASP A 124 8.70 -20.70 3.63
C ASP A 124 8.74 -21.86 4.63
N CYS A 125 7.58 -22.45 4.92
CA CYS A 125 7.47 -23.57 5.81
C CYS A 125 7.92 -24.79 5.01
N LYS A 126 9.22 -24.86 4.72
CA LYS A 126 9.85 -26.12 4.39
C LYS A 126 9.98 -26.91 5.68
N ILE A 127 8.86 -27.46 6.15
CA ILE A 127 8.90 -28.69 6.93
C ILE A 127 9.26 -29.77 5.92
N ASN A 128 10.55 -30.07 5.85
CA ASN A 128 11.01 -31.34 5.29
C ASN A 128 11.22 -32.30 6.49
N PRO A 129 10.77 -33.56 6.40
CA PRO A 129 10.78 -34.52 7.51
C PRO A 129 12.17 -34.90 7.99
#